data_AF-A0A7V4KCG0-F1
#
_entry.id   AF-A0A7V4KCG0-F1
#
_cell.length_a   1.000
_cell.length_b   1.000
_cell.length_c   1.000
_cell.angle_alpha   90.00
_cell.angle_beta   90.00
_cell.angle_gamma   90.00
#
_symmetry.space_group_name_H-M   'P 1'
#
loop_
_entity.id
_entity.type
_entity.pdbx_description
1 polymer ?
#
loop_
_entity_poly.entity_id
_entity_poly.type
_entity_poly.pdbx_seq_one_letter_code
_entity_poly.pdbx_strand_id
1 'polypeptide(L)'
;HGTRVQKYFYIKALTENPNTPIEEYRYQGPKPKSKEMGILMLADIVEATSKSLKNTSLEEIKKVIEKTIIELFEENQFDETGLTLGELRAIMDSFLSVFQSLSVQRIEYPTINKEIETIG
;
A
#
# COMPACT_ATOMS: atom_id res chain seq x y z
N HIS A 1 -4.80 4.00 -8.90
CA HIS A 1 -5.47 3.56 -10.16
C HIS A 1 -4.60 3.83 -11.37
N GLY A 2 -4.82 3.04 -12.42
CA GLY A 2 -4.32 3.19 -13.79
C GLY A 2 -5.39 2.61 -14.69
N THR A 3 -5.16 1.48 -15.38
CA THR A 3 -6.22 0.74 -16.11
C THR A 3 -6.79 -0.45 -15.33
N ARG A 4 -6.64 -0.41 -14.00
CA ARG A 4 -7.06 -1.47 -13.06
C ARG A 4 -8.58 -1.69 -13.08
N VAL A 5 -9.02 -2.84 -12.57
CA VAL A 5 -10.45 -3.13 -12.37
C VAL A 5 -10.92 -2.61 -11.02
N GLN A 6 -12.11 -2.04 -10.98
CA GLN A 6 -12.89 -1.74 -9.78
C GLN A 6 -13.39 -3.04 -9.12
N LYS A 7 -12.47 -3.84 -8.56
CA LYS A 7 -12.71 -5.25 -8.14
C LYS A 7 -13.96 -5.39 -7.27
N TYR A 8 -14.16 -4.52 -6.28
CA TYR A 8 -15.35 -4.57 -5.41
C TYR A 8 -16.66 -4.44 -6.19
N PHE A 9 -16.76 -3.43 -7.06
CA PHE A 9 -17.96 -3.18 -7.84
C PHE A 9 -18.19 -4.26 -8.90
N TYR A 10 -17.12 -4.75 -9.51
CA TYR A 10 -17.20 -5.85 -10.48
C TYR A 10 -17.70 -7.15 -9.83
N ILE A 11 -17.13 -7.53 -8.68
CA ILE A 11 -17.56 -8.72 -7.94
C ILE A 11 -19.02 -8.60 -7.52
N LYS A 12 -19.42 -7.41 -7.03
CA LYS A 12 -20.84 -7.15 -6.69
C LYS A 12 -21.74 -7.33 -7.91
N ALA A 13 -21.38 -6.79 -9.06
CA ALA A 13 -22.17 -6.90 -10.29
C ALA A 13 -22.29 -8.35 -10.79
N LEU A 14 -21.23 -9.17 -10.65
CA LEU A 14 -21.28 -10.59 -11.00
C LEU A 14 -22.29 -11.39 -10.15
N THR A 15 -22.58 -10.95 -8.92
CA THR A 15 -23.62 -11.60 -8.09
C THR A 15 -25.03 -11.36 -8.61
N GLU A 16 -25.25 -10.24 -9.30
CA GLU A 16 -26.55 -9.87 -9.88
C GLU A 16 -26.67 -10.38 -11.32
N ASN A 17 -25.58 -10.31 -12.09
CA ASN A 17 -25.49 -10.80 -13.46
C ASN A 17 -24.13 -11.47 -13.73
N PRO A 18 -24.05 -12.82 -13.79
CA PRO A 18 -22.81 -13.54 -14.04
C PRO A 18 -22.12 -13.23 -15.38
N ASN A 19 -22.85 -12.65 -16.34
CA ASN A 19 -22.31 -12.29 -17.67
C ASN A 19 -21.85 -10.81 -17.73
N THR A 20 -21.73 -10.13 -16.59
CA THR A 20 -21.29 -8.73 -16.54
C THR A 20 -19.89 -8.58 -17.16
N PRO A 21 -19.70 -7.69 -18.17
CA PRO A 21 -18.40 -7.46 -18.77
C PRO A 21 -17.43 -6.77 -17.80
N ILE A 22 -16.21 -7.33 -17.64
CA ILE A 22 -15.18 -6.74 -16.76
C ILE A 22 -14.72 -5.35 -17.21
N GLU A 23 -14.80 -5.07 -18.51
CA GLU A 23 -14.37 -3.81 -19.11
C GLU A 23 -15.20 -2.61 -18.64
N GLU A 24 -16.49 -2.81 -18.32
CA GLU A 24 -17.36 -1.76 -17.75
C GLU A 24 -16.89 -1.29 -16.36
N TYR A 25 -16.08 -2.12 -15.70
CA TYR A 25 -15.57 -1.86 -14.35
C TYR A 25 -14.08 -1.48 -14.36
N ARG A 26 -13.46 -1.29 -15.52
CA ARG A 26 -12.09 -0.78 -15.60
C ARG A 26 -12.04 0.74 -15.53
N TYR A 27 -11.01 1.24 -14.85
CA TYR A 27 -10.62 2.63 -15.00
C TYR A 27 -10.15 2.88 -16.44
N GLN A 28 -10.53 4.01 -17.02
CA GLN A 28 -10.14 4.41 -18.38
C GLN A 28 -8.64 4.70 -18.51
N GLY A 29 -7.92 4.75 -17.39
CA GLY A 29 -6.50 5.12 -17.36
C GLY A 29 -6.28 6.63 -17.29
N PRO A 30 -5.09 7.11 -17.69
CA PRO A 30 -4.00 6.34 -18.30
C PRO A 30 -3.26 5.43 -17.29
N LYS A 31 -2.44 4.51 -17.81
CA LYS A 31 -1.35 3.91 -17.00
C LYS A 31 -0.36 5.02 -16.57
N PRO A 32 0.37 4.83 -15.46
CA PRO A 32 1.40 5.77 -15.04
C PRO A 32 2.52 5.80 -16.09
N LYS A 33 2.93 7.01 -16.47
CA LYS A 33 3.85 7.26 -17.59
C LYS A 33 5.25 7.71 -17.17
N SER A 34 5.51 7.72 -15.87
CA SER A 34 6.80 8.08 -15.29
C SER A 34 7.04 7.28 -14.03
N LYS A 35 8.30 7.27 -13.56
CA LYS A 35 8.70 6.63 -12.32
C LYS A 35 7.95 7.21 -11.14
N GLU A 36 7.82 8.53 -11.08
CA GLU A 36 7.12 9.26 -10.03
C GLU A 36 5.63 8.87 -9.98
N MET A 37 4.97 8.76 -11.14
CA MET A 37 3.57 8.30 -11.19
C MET A 37 3.43 6.85 -10.74
N GLY A 38 4.39 5.98 -11.07
CA GLY A 38 4.41 4.59 -10.60
C GLY A 38 4.59 4.50 -9.08
N ILE A 39 5.52 5.29 -8.52
CA ILE A 39 5.74 5.39 -7.07
C ILE A 39 4.49 5.94 -6.37
N LEU A 40 3.87 6.99 -6.92
CA LEU A 40 2.65 7.59 -6.36
C LEU A 40 1.49 6.60 -6.34
N MET A 41 1.29 5.86 -7.44
CA MET A 41 0.29 4.80 -7.50
C MET A 41 0.53 3.73 -6.43
N LEU A 42 1.77 3.27 -6.28
CA LEU A 42 2.13 2.26 -5.29
C LEU A 42 1.89 2.78 -3.86
N ALA A 43 2.29 4.02 -3.57
CA ALA A 43 2.08 4.66 -2.27
C ALA A 43 0.60 4.74 -1.89
N ASP A 44 -0.24 5.24 -2.81
CA ASP A 44 -1.69 5.37 -2.61
C ASP A 44 -2.35 4.02 -2.26
N ILE A 45 -2.02 2.96 -3.01
CA ILE A 45 -2.61 1.64 -2.79
C ILE A 45 -2.11 1.03 -1.48
N VAL A 46 -0.81 1.12 -1.19
CA VAL A 46 -0.24 0.59 0.06
C VAL A 46 -0.84 1.31 1.27
N GLU A 47 -0.98 2.63 1.21
CA GLU A 47 -1.58 3.44 2.28
C GLU A 47 -3.03 3.03 2.53
N ALA A 48 -3.86 3.00 1.48
CA ALA A 48 -5.26 2.63 1.56
C ALA A 48 -5.43 1.18 2.07
N THR A 49 -4.59 0.25 1.60
CA THR A 49 -4.63 -1.15 2.05
C THR A 49 -4.22 -1.25 3.51
N SER A 50 -3.14 -0.57 3.91
CA SER A 50 -2.62 -0.59 5.29
C SER A 50 -3.64 -0.09 6.32
N LYS A 51 -4.46 0.92 5.97
CA LYS A 51 -5.54 1.44 6.83
C LYS A 51 -6.62 0.41 7.15
N SER A 52 -6.80 -0.59 6.29
CA SER A 52 -7.80 -1.65 6.48
C SER A 52 -7.30 -2.83 7.32
N LEU A 53 -5.99 -2.88 7.63
CA LEU A 53 -5.40 -3.97 8.40
C LEU A 53 -5.79 -3.88 9.87
N LYS A 54 -6.16 -5.03 10.46
CA LYS A 54 -6.40 -5.15 11.90
C LYS A 54 -5.11 -5.08 12.73
N ASN A 55 -3.99 -5.51 12.15
CA ASN A 55 -2.66 -5.49 12.75
C ASN A 55 -1.70 -4.80 11.77
N THR A 56 -1.00 -3.77 12.23
CA THR A 56 -0.08 -2.94 11.43
C THR A 56 1.38 -3.18 11.79
N SER A 57 1.74 -4.44 12.10
CA SER A 57 3.14 -4.82 12.28
C SER A 57 3.94 -4.61 11.00
N LEU A 58 5.25 -4.36 11.14
CA LEU A 58 6.13 -4.14 9.98
C LEU A 58 6.15 -5.31 9.01
N GLU A 59 6.02 -6.54 9.52
CA GLU A 59 5.97 -7.74 8.69
C GLU A 59 4.70 -7.80 7.83
N GLU A 60 3.54 -7.40 8.38
CA GLU A 60 2.31 -7.35 7.62
C GLU A 60 2.33 -6.22 6.58
N ILE A 61 2.91 -5.07 6.92
CA ILE A 61 3.13 -3.98 5.96
C ILE A 61 4.05 -4.42 4.81
N LYS A 62 5.14 -5.15 5.12
CA LYS A 62 6.03 -5.71 4.09
C LYS A 62 5.28 -6.59 3.11
N LYS A 63 4.47 -7.53 3.61
CA LYS A 63 3.63 -8.38 2.76
C LYS A 63 2.66 -7.58 1.90
N VAL A 64 2.08 -6.50 2.44
CA VAL A 64 1.19 -5.62 1.68
C VAL A 64 1.93 -4.92 0.54
N ILE A 65 3.14 -4.40 0.78
CA ILE A 65 3.95 -3.74 -0.25
C ILE A 65 4.34 -4.75 -1.34
N GLU A 66 4.89 -5.90 -0.97
CA GLU A 66 5.31 -6.95 -1.90
C GLU A 66 4.15 -7.42 -2.78
N LYS A 67 3.00 -7.74 -2.15
CA LYS A 67 1.80 -8.15 -2.86
C LYS A 67 1.32 -7.06 -3.82
N THR A 68 1.33 -5.80 -3.40
CA THR A 68 0.88 -4.69 -4.26
C THR A 68 1.80 -4.52 -5.48
N ILE A 69 3.11 -4.65 -5.31
CA ILE A 69 4.07 -4.58 -6.43
C ILE A 69 3.78 -5.71 -7.42
N ILE A 70 3.58 -6.94 -6.93
CA ILE A 70 3.27 -8.10 -7.78
C ILE A 70 1.96 -7.89 -8.53
N GLU A 71 0.89 -7.48 -7.85
CA GLU A 71 -0.41 -7.22 -8.50
C GLU A 71 -0.30 -6.15 -9.60
N LEU A 72 0.41 -5.04 -9.33
CA LEU A 72 0.58 -3.98 -10.32
C LEU A 72 1.45 -4.41 -11.51
N PHE A 73 2.43 -5.28 -11.27
CA PHE A 73 3.24 -5.88 -12.33
C PHE A 73 2.40 -6.83 -13.21
N GLU A 74 1.63 -7.74 -12.60
CA GLU A 74 0.73 -8.66 -13.32
C GLU A 74 -0.37 -7.91 -14.09
N GLU A 75 -0.84 -6.78 -13.56
CA GLU A 75 -1.79 -5.89 -14.21
C GLU A 75 -1.12 -4.94 -15.25
N ASN A 76 0.16 -5.14 -15.55
CA ASN A 76 0.93 -4.38 -16.55
C ASN A 76 0.94 -2.86 -16.27
N GLN A 77 0.80 -2.43 -15.02
CA GLN A 77 0.67 -1.02 -14.67
C GLN A 77 2.00 -0.27 -14.76
N PHE A 78 3.14 -0.97 -14.70
CA PHE A 78 4.46 -0.35 -14.71
C PHE A 78 5.11 -0.23 -16.10
N ASP A 79 4.52 -0.81 -17.15
CA ASP A 79 5.11 -0.88 -18.51
C ASP A 79 5.57 0.47 -19.06
N GLU A 80 4.82 1.54 -18.78
CA GLU A 80 5.06 2.89 -19.30
C GLU A 80 5.83 3.79 -18.31
N THR A 81 6.24 3.27 -17.16
CA THR A 81 6.89 4.07 -16.10
C THR A 81 8.40 4.17 -16.24
N GLY A 82 9.03 3.16 -16.85
CA GLY A 82 10.48 2.99 -16.86
C GLY A 82 11.09 2.54 -15.52
N LEU A 83 10.27 2.13 -14.54
CA LEU A 83 10.75 1.55 -13.28
C LEU A 83 11.42 0.19 -13.52
N THR A 84 12.61 0.03 -12.95
CA THR A 84 13.33 -1.24 -12.96
C THR A 84 13.02 -2.08 -11.71
N LEU A 85 13.28 -3.39 -11.76
CA LEU A 85 13.17 -4.26 -10.58
C LEU A 85 14.08 -3.81 -9.41
N GLY A 86 15.26 -3.24 -9.71
CA GLY A 86 16.15 -2.70 -8.68
C GLY A 86 15.54 -1.49 -7.98
N GLU A 87 14.88 -0.61 -8.72
CA GLU A 87 14.18 0.55 -8.16
C GLU A 87 12.95 0.14 -7.36
N LEU A 88 12.18 -0.87 -7.81
CA LEU A 88 11.05 -1.41 -7.05
C LEU A 88 11.48 -1.94 -5.68
N ARG A 89 12.65 -2.58 -5.58
CA ARG A 89 13.24 -3.00 -4.30
C ARG A 89 13.58 -1.80 -3.42
N ALA A 90 14.26 -0.79 -3.99
CA ALA A 90 14.60 0.43 -3.25
C ALA A 90 13.36 1.19 -2.75
N ILE A 91 12.28 1.21 -3.54
CA ILE A 91 10.99 1.81 -3.16
C ILE A 91 10.38 1.02 -2.00
N MET A 92 10.38 -0.32 -2.05
CA MET A 92 9.88 -1.16 -0.96
C MET A 92 10.63 -0.90 0.35
N ASP A 93 11.96 -0.87 0.32
CA ASP A 93 12.79 -0.59 1.49
C ASP A 93 12.50 0.81 2.06
N SER A 94 12.34 1.80 1.18
CA SER A 94 12.00 3.18 1.56
C SER A 94 10.62 3.25 2.23
N PHE A 95 9.62 2.55 1.70
CA PHE A 95 8.28 2.51 2.28
C PHE A 95 8.32 1.87 3.67
N LEU A 96 9.01 0.74 3.82
CA LEU A 96 9.16 0.07 5.11
C LEU A 96 9.80 0.97 6.18
N SER A 97 10.83 1.73 5.81
CA SER A 97 11.48 2.69 6.71
C SER A 97 10.51 3.80 7.18
N VAL A 98 9.66 4.29 6.29
CA VAL A 98 8.61 5.28 6.64
C VAL A 98 7.62 4.66 7.62
N PHE A 99 7.10 3.46 7.37
CA PHE A 99 6.17 2.79 8.28
C PHE A 99 6.81 2.50 9.65
N GLN A 100 8.07 2.09 9.69
CA GLN A 100 8.81 1.89 10.95
C GLN A 100 8.88 3.16 11.77
N SER A 101 9.16 4.30 11.13
CA SER A 101 9.21 5.59 11.80
C SER A 101 7.85 6.00 12.37
N LEU A 102 6.76 5.71 11.67
CA LEU A 102 5.40 5.95 12.15
C LEU A 102 4.99 5.04 13.33
N SER A 103 5.49 3.82 13.38
CA SER A 103 5.23 2.88 14.49
C SER A 103 5.94 3.28 15.79
N VAL A 104 7.14 3.87 15.70
CA VAL A 104 7.93 4.31 16.88
C VAL A 104 7.33 5.56 17.55
N GLN A 105 6.67 6.45 16.80
CA GLN A 105 5.96 7.61 17.37
C GLN A 105 4.77 7.23 18.28
N ARG A 106 4.36 5.96 18.31
CA ARG A 106 3.32 5.45 19.22
C ARG A 106 3.85 4.93 20.56
N ILE A 107 5.15 5.04 20.83
CA ILE A 107 5.72 4.69 22.13
C ILE A 107 5.31 5.78 23.14
N GLU A 108 4.62 5.35 24.20
CA GLU A 108 4.09 6.17 25.30
C GLU A 108 5.11 7.17 25.85
N TYR A 109 4.62 8.37 26.19
CA TYR A 109 5.38 9.29 27.03
C TYR A 109 5.79 8.58 28.33
N PRO A 110 7.05 8.66 28.77
CA PRO A 110 7.44 8.15 30.08
C PRO A 110 6.63 8.90 31.14
N THR A 111 5.73 8.19 31.82
CA THR A 111 5.14 8.70 33.05
C THR A 111 6.24 8.74 34.09
N ILE A 112 6.52 9.95 34.60
CA ILE A 112 7.45 10.12 35.71
C ILE A 112 6.80 9.48 36.93
N ASN A 113 7.15 8.22 37.24
CA ASN A 113 6.97 7.70 38.58
C ASN A 113 7.95 8.43 39.48
N LYS A 114 7.48 9.53 40.06
CA LYS A 114 8.08 10.17 41.24
C LYS A 114 7.90 9.21 42.42
N GLU A 115 8.87 8.33 42.62
CA GLU A 115 9.27 7.95 43.97
C GLU A 115 10.71 8.44 44.14
N ILE A 116 10.80 9.73 44.46
CA ILE A 116 12.01 10.32 45.02
C ILE A 116 12.15 9.71 46.42
N GLU A 117 13.30 9.10 46.65
CA GLU A 117 13.82 8.71 47.95
C GLU A 117 13.50 9.75 49.03
N THR A 118 12.68 9.40 50.00
CA THR A 118 12.81 9.98 51.34
C THR A 118 13.65 9.03 52.17
N ILE A 119 14.96 9.29 52.16
CA ILE A 119 15.82 8.98 53.29
C ILE A 119 15.46 9.99 54.37
N GLY A 120 14.84 9.51 55.45
CA GLY A 120 14.46 10.29 56.63
C GLY A 120 14.15 9.34 57.77
#